data_AF-A0A6P6WVB8-F1
#
_entry.id   AF-A0A6P6WVB8-F1
#
_cell.length_a   1.000
_cell.length_b   1.000
_cell.length_c   1.000
_cell.angle_alpha   90.00
_cell.angle_beta   90.00
_cell.angle_gamma   90.00
#
_symmetry.space_group_name_H-M   'P 1'
#
loop_
_entity.id
_entity.type
_entity.pdbx_description
1 polymer ?
#
loop_
_entity_poly.entity_id
_entity_poly.type
_entity_poly.pdbx_seq_one_letter_code
_entity_poly.pdbx_strand_id
1 'polypeptide(L)'
;MDLIGRNLVMVSKSRSIGGVKTCYIHDLIFEFCKGEAKEKKFLQVLRGYDELSTFNEPPNLPRLSICSSKEDFIQSRLFCPHLASLLLFDATPGYKNFKLLNISFIFCIYKHLNVLNLEGINLRLKELPAEVESLLCLR
;
A
#
# COMPACT_ATOMS: atom_id res chain seq x y z
N MET A 1 18.73 -4.71 -13.24
CA MET A 1 20.20 -4.77 -13.18
C MET A 1 20.80 -3.44 -12.72
N ASP A 2 20.23 -2.28 -13.09
CA ASP A 2 20.81 -0.97 -12.77
C ASP A 2 21.06 -0.74 -11.26
N LEU A 3 20.10 -1.06 -10.39
CA LEU A 3 20.30 -0.93 -8.93
C LEU A 3 21.41 -1.83 -8.37
N ILE A 4 21.61 -3.01 -8.95
CA ILE A 4 22.67 -3.96 -8.55
C ILE A 4 24.02 -3.42 -9.04
N GLY A 5 24.11 -2.94 -10.28
CA GLY A 5 25.32 -2.32 -10.84
C GLY A 5 25.75 -1.06 -10.10
N ARG A 6 24.81 -0.36 -9.45
CA ARG A 6 25.07 0.79 -8.57
C ARG A 6 25.30 0.41 -7.10
N ASN A 7 25.33 -0.88 -6.77
CA ASN A 7 25.49 -1.40 -5.40
C ASN A 7 24.41 -0.92 -4.41
N LEU A 8 23.23 -0.53 -4.88
CA LEU A 8 22.10 -0.11 -4.01
C LEU A 8 21.31 -1.31 -3.49
N VAL A 9 21.37 -2.44 -4.20
CA VAL A 9 20.69 -3.69 -3.82
C VAL A 9 21.64 -4.86 -4.08
N MET A 10 21.72 -5.78 -3.13
CA MET A 10 22.55 -6.98 -3.21
C MET A 10 21.73 -8.19 -3.63
N VAL A 11 22.35 -9.08 -4.41
CA VAL A 11 21.75 -10.36 -4.81
C VAL A 11 21.96 -11.37 -3.69
N SER A 12 20.89 -11.97 -3.20
CA SER A 12 20.94 -13.05 -2.20
C SER A 12 20.89 -14.43 -2.86
N LYS A 13 19.96 -14.65 -3.80
CA LYS A 13 19.82 -15.91 -4.52
C LYS A 13 19.67 -15.65 -6.01
N SER A 14 20.28 -16.51 -6.81
CA SER A 14 20.10 -16.56 -8.27
C SER A 14 19.21 -17.73 -8.66
N ARG A 15 18.53 -17.63 -9.82
CA ARG A 15 17.76 -18.76 -10.37
C ARG A 15 18.70 -19.71 -11.12
N SER A 16 18.29 -20.98 -11.26
CA SER A 16 19.05 -21.99 -12.03
C SER A 16 19.19 -21.63 -13.51
N ILE A 17 18.21 -20.92 -14.07
CA ILE A 17 18.19 -20.45 -15.47
C ILE A 17 18.84 -19.05 -15.60
N GLY A 18 19.54 -18.59 -14.55
CA GLY A 18 20.11 -17.24 -14.48
C GLY A 18 19.13 -16.17 -14.01
N GLY A 19 19.67 -14.98 -13.75
CA GLY A 19 18.92 -13.86 -13.16
C GLY A 19 18.73 -13.97 -11.64
N VAL A 20 18.18 -12.91 -11.07
CA VAL A 20 18.04 -12.74 -9.62
C VAL A 20 16.74 -13.38 -9.15
N LYS A 21 16.83 -14.22 -8.12
CA LYS A 21 15.69 -14.83 -7.43
C LYS A 21 15.27 -14.00 -6.22
N THR A 22 16.23 -13.62 -5.39
CA THR A 22 16.00 -12.76 -4.21
C THR A 22 17.12 -11.74 -4.10
N CYS A 23 16.76 -10.56 -3.62
CA CYS A 23 17.68 -9.46 -3.35
C CYS A 23 17.39 -8.86 -1.98
N TYR A 24 18.32 -8.06 -1.46
CA TYR A 24 18.19 -7.37 -0.19
C TYR A 24 18.91 -6.02 -0.25
N ILE A 25 18.45 -5.07 0.57
CA ILE A 25 19.04 -3.74 0.69
C ILE A 25 19.93 -3.74 1.93
N HIS A 26 21.09 -3.06 1.85
CA HIS A 26 21.95 -2.87 3.01
C HIS A 26 21.30 -1.92 4.03
N ASP A 27 21.45 -2.19 5.32
CA ASP A 27 20.81 -1.39 6.38
C ASP A 27 21.10 0.11 6.26
N LEU A 28 22.35 0.50 5.98
CA LEU A 28 22.71 1.91 5.75
C LEU A 28 21.95 2.58 4.59
N ILE A 29 21.77 1.87 3.47
CA ILE A 29 21.00 2.39 2.33
C ILE A 29 19.52 2.45 2.67
N PHE A 30 19.02 1.46 3.40
CA PHE A 30 17.64 1.43 3.85
C PHE A 30 17.32 2.60 4.79
N GLU A 31 18.18 2.88 5.77
CA GLU A 31 18.03 4.04 6.67
C GLU A 31 18.14 5.36 5.92
N PHE A 32 19.07 5.47 4.96
CA PHE A 32 19.14 6.63 4.06
C PHE A 32 17.82 6.84 3.30
N CYS A 33 17.27 5.78 2.68
CA CYS A 33 16.00 5.84 1.96
C CYS A 33 14.83 6.23 2.87
N LYS A 34 14.80 5.77 4.13
CA LYS A 34 13.78 6.18 5.10
C LYS A 34 13.82 7.68 5.38
N GLY A 35 15.02 8.24 5.56
CA GLY A 35 15.22 9.67 5.75
C GLY A 35 14.66 10.48 4.58
N GLU A 36 15.11 10.15 3.37
CA GLU A 36 14.67 10.79 2.12
C GLU A 36 13.15 10.67 1.91
N ALA A 37 12.59 9.48 2.18
CA ALA A 37 11.16 9.24 2.04
C ALA A 37 10.33 10.10 3.00
N LYS A 38 10.82 10.31 4.24
CA LYS A 38 10.17 11.18 5.22
C LYS A 38 10.23 12.64 4.80
N GLU A 39 11.39 13.11 4.36
CA GLU A 39 11.58 14.50 3.90
C GLU A 39 10.68 14.83 2.71
N LYS A 40 10.63 13.92 1.73
CA LYS A 40 9.81 14.08 0.51
C LYS A 40 8.34 13.72 0.69
N LYS A 41 7.93 13.33 1.91
CA LYS A 41 6.57 12.84 2.21
C LYS A 41 6.12 11.76 1.21
N PHE A 42 7.03 10.86 0.88
CA PHE A 42 6.86 9.86 -0.18
C PHE A 42 5.65 8.93 0.06
N LEU A 43 5.36 8.66 1.32
CA LEU A 43 4.21 7.88 1.77
C LEU A 43 3.58 8.60 2.96
N GLN A 44 2.29 8.92 2.87
CA GLN A 44 1.53 9.39 4.02
C GLN A 44 0.94 8.20 4.77
N VAL A 45 0.99 8.24 6.09
CA VAL A 45 0.46 7.17 6.95
C VAL A 45 -0.62 7.78 7.83
N LEU A 46 -1.81 7.17 7.83
CA LEU A 46 -2.93 7.50 8.71
C LEU A 46 -3.19 6.36 9.67
N ARG A 47 -3.39 6.69 10.95
CA ARG A 47 -3.56 5.75 12.04
C ARG A 47 -4.84 6.05 12.83
N GLY A 48 -5.71 5.06 12.91
CA GLY A 48 -6.98 5.17 13.65
C GLY A 48 -7.96 6.20 13.06
N TYR A 49 -9.11 6.36 13.71
CA TYR A 49 -10.21 7.18 13.20
C TYR A 49 -9.93 8.69 13.24
N ASP A 50 -9.22 9.19 14.26
CA ASP A 50 -8.99 10.63 14.43
C ASP A 50 -8.15 11.21 13.28
N GLU A 51 -7.08 10.51 12.87
CA GLU A 51 -6.26 10.94 11.73
C GLU A 51 -7.01 10.80 10.40
N LEU A 52 -7.89 9.80 10.28
CA LEU A 52 -8.70 9.60 9.07
C LEU A 52 -9.80 10.67 8.93
N SER A 53 -10.46 11.05 10.03
CA SER A 53 -11.58 12.00 10.01
C SER A 53 -11.14 13.46 9.82
N THR A 54 -9.93 13.79 10.23
CA THR A 54 -9.31 15.12 10.08
C THR A 54 -8.40 15.23 8.87
N PHE A 55 -8.34 14.17 8.06
CA PHE A 55 -7.45 14.10 6.92
C PHE A 55 -7.82 15.13 5.85
N ASN A 56 -6.85 15.98 5.51
CA ASN A 56 -6.94 16.89 4.37
C ASN A 56 -5.95 16.42 3.30
N GLU A 57 -6.47 16.09 2.11
CA GLU A 57 -5.66 15.61 0.99
C GLU A 57 -4.66 16.67 0.56
N PRO A 58 -3.34 16.39 0.60
CA PRO A 58 -2.36 17.29 0.04
C PRO A 58 -2.40 17.22 -1.51
N PRO A 59 -2.10 18.33 -2.21
CA PRO A 59 -2.30 18.46 -3.66
C PRO A 59 -1.51 17.47 -4.53
N ASN A 60 -0.57 16.70 -3.96
CA ASN A 60 0.20 15.67 -4.63
C ASN A 60 0.42 14.49 -3.68
N LEU A 61 -0.66 13.75 -3.37
CA LEU A 61 -0.55 12.53 -2.58
C LEU A 61 -0.49 11.28 -3.49
N PRO A 62 0.70 10.83 -3.91
CA PRO A 62 0.78 9.63 -4.74
C PRO A 62 0.50 8.35 -3.96
N ARG A 63 0.83 8.31 -2.65
CA ARG A 63 0.83 7.08 -1.85
C ARG A 63 0.27 7.31 -0.45
N LEU A 64 -0.66 6.47 -0.06
CA LEU A 64 -1.33 6.50 1.23
C LEU A 64 -1.30 5.11 1.86
N SER A 65 -0.94 5.06 3.14
CA SER A 65 -1.05 3.90 3.99
C SER A 65 -2.04 4.20 5.10
N ILE A 66 -2.97 3.29 5.34
CA ILE A 66 -3.97 3.39 6.39
C ILE A 66 -3.80 2.21 7.33
N CYS A 67 -3.67 2.49 8.61
CA CYS A 67 -3.61 1.52 9.68
C CYS A 67 -4.74 1.84 10.66
N SER A 68 -5.92 1.27 10.43
CA SER A 68 -7.11 1.52 11.23
C SER A 68 -7.94 0.25 11.35
N SER A 69 -9.01 0.31 12.14
CA SER A 69 -10.04 -0.72 12.01
C SER A 69 -10.72 -0.60 10.63
N LYS A 70 -11.31 -1.71 10.19
CA LYS A 70 -12.11 -1.79 8.96
C LYS A 70 -13.27 -0.80 8.97
N GLU A 71 -13.94 -0.69 10.10
CA GLU A 71 -15.06 0.23 10.32
C GLU A 71 -14.63 1.69 10.18
N ASP A 72 -13.52 2.07 10.81
CA ASP A 72 -13.00 3.45 10.76
C ASP A 72 -12.65 3.88 9.34
N PHE A 73 -12.06 2.97 8.55
CA PHE A 73 -11.73 3.25 7.16
C PHE A 73 -12.99 3.47 6.30
N ILE A 74 -14.03 2.66 6.50
CA ILE A 74 -15.29 2.85 5.77
C ILE A 74 -15.97 4.15 6.20
N GLN A 75 -15.98 4.45 7.50
CA GLN A 75 -16.65 5.62 8.06
C GLN A 75 -15.95 6.93 7.69
N SER A 76 -14.63 6.93 7.55
CA SER A 76 -13.88 8.13 7.18
C SER A 76 -14.19 8.63 5.76
N ARG A 77 -14.67 7.75 4.86
CA ARG A 77 -15.04 8.07 3.46
C ARG A 77 -13.98 8.92 2.77
N LEU A 78 -12.71 8.60 2.99
CA LEU A 78 -11.59 9.34 2.40
C LEU A 78 -11.75 9.45 0.89
N PHE A 79 -11.74 10.69 0.41
CA PHE A 79 -11.85 11.00 -1.00
C PHE A 79 -10.53 11.55 -1.49
N CYS A 80 -9.75 10.72 -2.19
CA CYS A 80 -8.46 11.10 -2.78
C CYS A 80 -8.40 10.58 -4.23
N PRO A 81 -9.06 11.25 -5.18
CA PRO A 81 -9.30 10.69 -6.51
C PRO A 81 -8.01 10.46 -7.31
N HIS A 82 -6.94 11.18 -6.99
CA HIS A 82 -5.64 11.10 -7.67
C HIS A 82 -4.66 10.13 -6.99
N LEU A 83 -5.09 9.40 -5.97
CA LEU A 83 -4.24 8.45 -5.26
C LEU A 83 -3.81 7.31 -6.17
N ALA A 84 -2.49 7.10 -6.29
CA ALA A 84 -1.91 6.05 -7.13
C ALA A 84 -1.59 4.76 -6.35
N SER A 85 -1.40 4.84 -5.04
CA SER A 85 -1.11 3.67 -4.19
C SER A 85 -1.84 3.75 -2.86
N LEU A 86 -2.56 2.69 -2.52
CA LEU A 86 -3.30 2.56 -1.27
C LEU A 86 -2.86 1.26 -0.58
N LEU A 87 -2.38 1.39 0.65
CA LEU A 87 -2.03 0.26 1.51
C LEU A 87 -2.97 0.25 2.70
N LEU A 88 -3.80 -0.78 2.84
CA LEU A 88 -4.71 -0.94 3.98
C LEU A 88 -4.19 -2.04 4.90
N PHE A 89 -4.01 -1.70 6.18
CA PHE A 89 -3.60 -2.62 7.23
C PHE A 89 -4.64 -2.60 8.35
N ASP A 90 -5.08 -3.79 8.76
CA ASP A 90 -6.00 -3.94 9.90
C ASP A 90 -5.24 -3.69 11.21
N ALA A 91 -5.62 -2.62 11.92
CA ALA A 91 -5.03 -2.24 13.20
C ALA A 91 -5.66 -2.95 14.40
N THR A 92 -6.57 -3.92 14.19
CA THR A 92 -7.20 -4.67 15.30
C THR A 92 -6.43 -5.96 15.63
N PRO A 93 -5.52 -5.97 16.62
CA PRO A 93 -4.81 -7.17 17.02
C PRO A 93 -5.74 -8.14 17.77
N GLY A 94 -5.76 -9.41 17.35
CA GLY A 94 -6.25 -10.52 18.19
C GLY A 94 -7.70 -10.94 18.03
N TYR A 95 -8.56 -10.16 17.37
CA TYR A 95 -9.88 -10.63 16.97
C TYR A 95 -9.86 -10.97 15.48
N LYS A 96 -9.95 -12.26 15.15
CA LYS A 96 -10.29 -12.69 13.79
C LYS A 96 -11.72 -12.26 13.49
N ASN A 97 -11.90 -10.98 13.18
CA ASN A 97 -13.15 -10.48 12.65
C ASN A 97 -13.30 -11.12 11.26
N PHE A 98 -14.04 -12.23 11.20
CA PHE A 98 -14.51 -12.88 9.97
C PHE A 98 -15.46 -11.99 9.15
N LYS A 99 -15.71 -10.76 9.63
CA LYS A 99 -16.51 -9.77 8.94
C LYS A 99 -15.82 -9.42 7.63
N LEU A 100 -16.47 -9.85 6.55
CA LEU A 100 -16.06 -9.62 5.19
C LEU A 100 -16.31 -8.14 4.86
N LEU A 101 -15.29 -7.45 4.38
CA LEU A 101 -15.35 -6.03 4.01
C LEU A 101 -15.91 -5.89 2.59
N ASN A 102 -16.96 -5.09 2.40
CA ASN A 102 -17.33 -4.65 1.06
C ASN A 102 -16.45 -3.45 0.69
N ILE A 103 -15.52 -3.66 -0.23
CA ILE A 103 -14.58 -2.63 -0.71
C ILE A 103 -14.93 -2.08 -2.08
N SER A 104 -16.10 -2.41 -2.65
CA SER A 104 -16.47 -1.94 -4.00
C SER A 104 -16.41 -0.42 -4.14
N PHE A 105 -16.64 0.31 -3.04
CA PHE A 105 -16.54 1.77 -3.01
C PHE A 105 -15.11 2.29 -3.29
N ILE A 106 -14.05 1.52 -2.98
CA ILE A 106 -12.66 1.89 -3.26
C ILE A 106 -12.50 2.14 -4.77
N PHE A 107 -13.03 1.25 -5.60
CA PHE A 107 -12.93 1.37 -7.06
C PHE A 107 -13.77 2.54 -7.61
N CYS A 108 -14.82 2.98 -6.90
CA CYS A 108 -15.57 4.17 -7.27
C CYS A 108 -14.81 5.47 -6.96
N ILE A 109 -14.06 5.51 -5.86
CA ILE A 109 -13.36 6.70 -5.37
C ILE A 109 -11.98 6.83 -6.02
N TYR A 110 -11.19 5.76 -6.03
CA TYR A 110 -9.77 5.78 -6.41
C TYR A 110 -9.59 5.28 -7.86
N LYS A 111 -10.06 6.06 -8.82
CA LYS A 111 -10.04 5.69 -10.26
C LYS A 111 -8.64 5.60 -10.88
N HIS A 112 -7.63 6.20 -10.23
CA HIS A 112 -6.24 6.24 -10.71
C HIS A 112 -5.31 5.34 -9.90
N LEU A 113 -5.87 4.43 -9.09
CA LEU A 113 -5.09 3.52 -8.28
C LEU A 113 -4.32 2.55 -9.19
N ASN A 114 -3.02 2.41 -8.94
CA ASN A 114 -2.15 1.45 -9.62
C ASN A 114 -1.69 0.33 -8.67
N VAL A 115 -1.67 0.61 -7.37
CA VAL A 115 -1.24 -0.33 -6.33
C VAL A 115 -2.27 -0.36 -5.22
N LEU A 116 -2.80 -1.55 -4.94
CA LEU A 116 -3.72 -1.80 -3.84
C LEU A 116 -3.17 -2.94 -3.00
N ASN A 117 -2.84 -2.66 -1.73
CA ASN A 117 -2.53 -3.71 -0.75
C ASN A 117 -3.68 -3.86 0.24
N LEU A 118 -4.14 -5.10 0.39
CA LEU A 118 -5.22 -5.50 1.28
C LEU A 118 -4.78 -6.65 2.19
N GLU A 119 -3.48 -6.78 2.43
CA GLU A 119 -2.90 -7.84 3.27
C GLU A 119 -3.60 -7.92 4.63
N GLY A 120 -4.06 -9.12 4.99
CA GLY A 120 -4.79 -9.37 6.24
C GLY A 120 -6.27 -8.98 6.23
N ILE A 121 -6.83 -8.49 5.11
CA ILE A 121 -8.24 -8.09 5.01
C ILE A 121 -9.07 -9.18 4.32
N ASN A 122 -10.10 -9.68 4.99
CA ASN A 122 -11.08 -10.59 4.41
C ASN A 122 -12.15 -9.81 3.62
N LEU A 123 -12.30 -10.08 2.33
CA LEU A 123 -13.17 -9.33 1.42
C LEU A 123 -14.50 -10.02 1.15
N ARG A 124 -15.60 -9.26 1.09
CA ARG A 124 -16.94 -9.75 0.70
C ARG A 124 -17.18 -9.52 -0.78
N LEU A 125 -16.45 -10.22 -1.64
CA LEU A 125 -16.62 -10.09 -3.08
C LEU A 125 -17.30 -11.35 -3.62
N LYS A 126 -18.45 -11.18 -4.28
CA LYS A 126 -19.06 -12.26 -5.08
C LYS A 126 -18.24 -12.50 -6.36
N GLU A 127 -17.77 -11.41 -6.95
CA GLU A 127 -16.93 -11.35 -8.15
C GLU A 127 -15.91 -10.23 -7.96
N LEU A 128 -14.70 -10.38 -8.53
CA LEU A 128 -13.73 -9.30 -8.58
C LEU A 128 -14.22 -8.24 -9.58
N PRO A 129 -14.25 -6.94 -9.22
CA PRO A 129 -14.52 -5.88 -10.19
C PRO A 129 -13.46 -5.90 -11.30
N ALA A 130 -13.87 -5.59 -12.54
CA ALA A 130 -12.96 -5.52 -13.69
C ALA A 130 -11.82 -4.51 -13.47
N GLU A 131 -12.06 -3.48 -12.66
CA GLU A 131 -11.06 -2.50 -12.25
C GLU A 131 -9.88 -3.14 -11.51
N VAL A 132 -10.08 -4.26 -10.79
CA VAL A 132 -8.99 -4.98 -10.12
C VAL A 132 -8.06 -5.65 -11.12
N GLU A 133 -8.56 -6.08 -12.28
CA GLU A 133 -7.72 -6.63 -13.34
C GLU A 133 -6.70 -5.60 -13.84
N SER A 134 -7.03 -4.30 -13.77
CA SER A 134 -6.12 -3.22 -14.13
C SER A 134 -5.05 -2.90 -13.07
N LEU A 135 -5.21 -3.38 -11.83
CA LEU A 135 -4.28 -3.14 -10.69
C LEU A 135 -3.01 -4.03 -10.71
N LEU A 136 -2.67 -4.58 -11.87
CA LEU A 136 -1.54 -5.47 -12.10
C LEU A 136 -0.19 -4.71 -12.06
N CYS A 137 0.29 -4.34 -10.86
CA CYS A 137 1.64 -3.79 -10.71
C CYS A 137 2.31 -4.09 -9.35
N LEU A 138 2.20 -5.33 -8.86
CA LEU A 138 3.17 -5.88 -7.90
C LEU A 138 3.96 -6.99 -8.61
N ARG A 139 5.04 -6.59 -9.29
CA ARG A 139 6.13 -7.47 -9.70
C ARG A 139 7.32 -7.26 -8.79
#